data_AF-A0A9P5UPH6-F1
#
_entry.id   AF-A0A9P5UPH6-F1
#
_cell.length_a   1.000
_cell.length_b   1.000
_cell.length_c   1.000
_cell.angle_alpha   90.00
_cell.angle_beta   90.00
_cell.angle_gamma   90.00
#
_symmetry.space_group_name_H-M   'P 1'
#
loop_
_entity.id
_entity.type
_entity.pdbx_description
1 polymer ?
#
loop_
_entity_poly.entity_id
_entity_poly.type
_entity_poly.pdbx_seq_one_letter_code
_entity_poly.pdbx_strand_id
1 'polypeptide(L)'
;IRRPGCPFCREEARILDDHRDLIEKAMGFRIVVVLHEKLGAATFKRDFWNGGETYWDKSKGFYKALGGGKLRWASLDQLIRPSLWFNALRNLRSGVRGNLLVGEGRIFGGLYIVRKGDEGVAYKFEETVLGNLAPISKVLEVCSQVSGVDLKEAEILKAQQQEAEVKERADAVAKAGQTECDGDVCALAPSKL
;
A
#
# COMPACT_ATOMS: atom_id res chain seq x y z
N ILE A 1 -3.27 -5.39 -3.40
CA ILE A 1 -3.29 -4.46 -4.56
C ILE A 1 -4.72 -4.24 -5.08
N ARG A 2 -5.26 -3.01 -5.03
CA ARG A 2 -6.58 -2.73 -5.64
C ARG A 2 -6.49 -2.73 -7.16
N ARG A 3 -5.67 -1.89 -7.80
CA ARG A 3 -5.64 -1.80 -9.27
C ARG A 3 -4.22 -1.56 -9.81
N PRO A 4 -3.84 -2.18 -10.94
CA PRO A 4 -2.49 -2.06 -11.50
C PRO A 4 -2.10 -0.62 -11.89
N GLY A 5 -3.09 0.18 -12.29
CA GLY A 5 -2.89 1.56 -12.72
C GLY A 5 -2.79 2.58 -11.59
N CYS A 6 -3.21 2.26 -10.36
CA CYS A 6 -3.19 3.22 -9.25
C CYS A 6 -1.76 3.42 -8.75
N PRO A 7 -1.34 4.68 -8.52
CA PRO A 7 0.01 4.95 -8.08
C PRO A 7 0.24 4.52 -6.61
N PHE A 8 -0.79 4.53 -5.74
CA PHE A 8 -0.69 3.94 -4.39
C PHE A 8 -0.40 2.44 -4.43
N CYS A 9 -1.07 1.73 -5.34
CA CYS A 9 -0.86 0.30 -5.52
C CYS A 9 0.54 -0.03 -6.04
N ARG A 10 1.06 0.79 -6.94
CA ARG A 10 2.41 0.64 -7.48
C ARG A 10 3.47 0.89 -6.41
N GLU A 11 3.24 1.87 -5.53
CA GLU A 11 4.11 2.14 -4.38
C GLU A 11 4.09 0.99 -3.38
N GLU A 12 2.91 0.49 -3.01
CA GLU A 12 2.77 -0.70 -2.13
C GLU A 12 3.49 -1.92 -2.71
N ALA A 13 3.30 -2.19 -4.01
CA ALA A 13 3.93 -3.30 -4.69
C ALA A 13 5.44 -3.21 -4.66
N ARG A 14 6.00 -2.02 -4.93
CA ARG A 14 7.45 -1.79 -4.89
C ARG A 14 8.02 -2.01 -3.49
N ILE A 15 7.36 -1.48 -2.45
CA ILE A 15 7.80 -1.68 -1.06
C ILE A 15 7.84 -3.18 -0.74
N LEU A 16 6.79 -3.94 -1.07
CA LEU A 16 6.78 -5.39 -0.82
C LEU A 16 7.85 -6.14 -1.64
N ASP A 17 8.06 -5.72 -2.88
CA ASP A 17 9.02 -6.35 -3.79
C ASP A 17 10.48 -6.09 -3.39
N ASP A 18 10.78 -4.92 -2.80
CA ASP A 18 12.10 -4.59 -2.22
C ASP A 18 12.53 -5.55 -1.09
N HIS A 19 11.56 -6.29 -0.52
CA HIS A 19 11.77 -7.31 0.52
C HIS A 19 11.45 -8.74 0.03
N ARG A 20 11.22 -8.94 -1.28
CA ARG A 20 10.86 -10.24 -1.85
C ARG A 20 11.84 -11.34 -1.48
N ASP A 21 13.14 -11.10 -1.62
CA ASP A 21 14.16 -12.12 -1.37
C ASP A 21 14.15 -12.58 0.08
N LEU A 22 13.94 -11.65 1.03
CA LEU A 22 13.80 -11.98 2.44
C LEU A 22 12.53 -12.81 2.70
N ILE A 23 11.40 -12.44 2.10
CA ILE A 23 10.12 -13.13 2.27
C ILE A 23 10.14 -14.52 1.62
N GLU A 24 10.58 -14.62 0.36
CA GLU A 24 10.51 -15.86 -0.41
C GLU A 24 11.71 -16.79 -0.15
N LYS A 25 12.94 -16.27 -0.24
CA LYS A 25 14.14 -17.12 -0.16
C LYS A 25 14.53 -17.43 1.28
N ALA A 26 14.45 -16.45 2.18
CA ALA A 26 14.86 -16.66 3.57
C ALA A 26 13.74 -17.27 4.43
N MET A 27 12.51 -16.77 4.31
CA MET A 27 11.37 -17.23 5.13
C MET A 27 10.50 -18.29 4.44
N GLY A 28 10.74 -18.60 3.17
CA GLY A 28 10.05 -19.69 2.46
C GLY A 28 8.60 -19.39 2.08
N PHE A 29 8.19 -18.12 2.05
CA PHE A 29 6.85 -17.74 1.57
C PHE A 29 6.79 -17.71 0.05
N ARG A 30 5.56 -17.73 -0.47
CA ARG A 30 5.27 -17.41 -1.86
C ARG A 30 4.45 -16.12 -1.89
N ILE A 31 4.97 -15.07 -2.51
CA ILE A 31 4.26 -13.78 -2.58
C ILE A 31 3.64 -13.57 -3.96
N VAL A 32 2.32 -13.37 -3.98
CA VAL A 32 1.52 -13.24 -5.20
C VAL A 32 0.66 -11.99 -5.12
N VAL A 33 0.42 -11.34 -6.26
CA VAL A 33 -0.48 -10.19 -6.34
C VAL A 33 -1.80 -10.58 -6.98
N VAL A 34 -2.90 -10.32 -6.28
CA VAL A 34 -4.26 -10.47 -6.81
C VAL A 34 -4.76 -9.14 -7.35
N LEU A 35 -5.28 -9.15 -8.57
CA LEU A 35 -5.79 -7.99 -9.31
C LEU A 35 -7.24 -8.22 -9.71
N HIS A 36 -8.14 -7.28 -9.47
CA HIS A 36 -9.51 -7.37 -10.01
C HIS A 36 -9.63 -6.87 -11.46
N GLU A 37 -8.61 -6.18 -11.98
CA GLU A 37 -8.58 -5.63 -13.34
C GLU A 37 -7.36 -6.10 -14.13
N LYS A 38 -7.56 -6.26 -15.44
CA LYS A 38 -6.47 -6.55 -16.40
C LYS A 38 -5.79 -5.28 -16.91
N LEU A 39 -6.46 -4.13 -16.83
CA LEU A 39 -5.96 -2.89 -17.40
C LEU A 39 -4.66 -2.48 -16.70
N GLY A 40 -3.58 -2.36 -17.47
CA GLY A 40 -2.26 -2.01 -16.96
C GLY A 40 -1.56 -3.14 -16.17
N ALA A 41 -2.12 -4.36 -16.13
CA ALA A 41 -1.52 -5.49 -15.40
C ALA A 41 -0.15 -5.90 -15.95
N ALA A 42 0.03 -5.90 -17.27
CA ALA A 42 1.31 -6.24 -17.90
C ALA A 42 2.42 -5.24 -17.51
N THR A 43 2.14 -3.94 -17.63
CA THR A 43 3.06 -2.86 -17.21
C THR A 43 3.33 -2.93 -15.72
N PHE A 44 2.29 -3.13 -14.89
CA PHE A 44 2.45 -3.28 -13.46
C PHE A 44 3.39 -4.43 -13.09
N LYS A 45 3.17 -5.60 -13.69
CA LYS A 45 3.98 -6.80 -13.44
C LYS A 45 5.45 -6.56 -13.79
N ARG A 46 5.72 -5.91 -14.92
CA ARG A 46 7.07 -5.64 -15.39
C ARG A 46 7.78 -4.59 -14.53
N ASP A 47 7.12 -3.47 -14.26
CA ASP A 47 7.78 -2.26 -13.75
C ASP A 47 7.73 -2.11 -12.22
N PHE A 48 6.81 -2.81 -11.53
CA PHE A 48 6.57 -2.65 -10.09
C PHE A 48 6.50 -3.96 -9.31
N TRP A 49 6.55 -5.10 -9.98
CA TRP A 49 6.48 -6.43 -9.36
C TRP A 49 7.56 -7.38 -9.88
N ASN A 50 8.57 -6.84 -10.59
CA ASN A 50 9.73 -7.57 -11.11
C ASN A 50 9.43 -8.92 -11.78
N GLY A 51 8.31 -9.00 -12.51
CA GLY A 51 7.90 -10.23 -13.20
C GLY A 51 7.28 -11.31 -12.31
N GLY A 52 7.06 -11.02 -11.02
CA GLY A 52 6.47 -11.92 -10.04
C GLY A 52 5.04 -12.35 -10.38
N GLU A 53 4.52 -13.29 -9.59
CA GLU A 53 3.24 -13.91 -9.88
C GLU A 53 2.06 -12.97 -9.65
N THR A 54 1.14 -12.95 -10.61
CA THR A 54 -0.08 -12.12 -10.57
C THR A 54 -1.30 -12.94 -10.98
N TYR A 55 -2.39 -12.84 -10.22
CA TYR A 55 -3.65 -13.52 -10.48
C TYR A 55 -4.77 -12.53 -10.77
N TRP A 56 -5.61 -12.87 -11.75
CA TRP A 56 -6.80 -12.09 -12.07
C TRP A 56 -8.02 -12.65 -11.34
N ASP A 57 -8.53 -11.90 -10.38
CA ASP A 57 -9.72 -12.24 -9.61
C ASP A 57 -10.97 -11.62 -10.26
N LYS A 58 -11.53 -12.35 -11.24
CA LYS A 58 -12.72 -11.94 -11.98
C LYS A 58 -13.95 -11.79 -11.08
N SER A 59 -14.12 -12.67 -10.08
CA SER A 59 -15.27 -12.67 -9.18
C SER A 59 -15.13 -11.69 -8.01
N LYS A 60 -13.95 -11.09 -7.86
CA LYS A 60 -13.54 -10.24 -6.75
C LYS A 60 -13.63 -10.96 -5.40
N GLY A 61 -13.43 -12.27 -5.41
CA GLY A 61 -13.52 -13.12 -4.21
C GLY A 61 -12.53 -12.72 -3.13
N PHE A 62 -11.29 -12.38 -3.50
CA PHE A 62 -10.26 -11.91 -2.58
C PHE A 62 -10.69 -10.62 -1.87
N TYR A 63 -11.21 -9.66 -2.63
CA TYR A 63 -11.68 -8.37 -2.11
C TYR A 63 -12.94 -8.50 -1.25
N LYS A 64 -13.83 -9.44 -1.59
CA LYS A 64 -14.97 -9.80 -0.75
C LYS A 64 -14.51 -10.44 0.55
N ALA A 65 -13.53 -11.33 0.51
CA ALA A 65 -12.98 -11.96 1.71
C ALA A 65 -12.39 -10.93 2.68
N LEU A 66 -11.65 -9.94 2.16
CA LEU A 66 -11.17 -8.81 2.95
C LEU A 66 -12.32 -8.11 3.68
N GLY A 67 -13.40 -7.81 2.96
CA GLY A 67 -14.59 -7.14 3.49
C GLY A 67 -15.64 -8.03 4.17
N GLY A 68 -15.27 -9.21 4.68
CA GLY A 68 -16.20 -10.08 5.41
C GLY A 68 -17.32 -10.65 4.53
N GLY A 69 -17.01 -10.99 3.28
CA GLY A 69 -17.94 -11.54 2.29
C GLY A 69 -18.56 -10.50 1.35
N LYS A 70 -18.32 -9.20 1.59
CA LYS A 70 -18.85 -8.10 0.77
C LYS A 70 -17.73 -7.22 0.23
N LEU A 71 -17.95 -6.63 -0.94
CA LEU A 71 -17.02 -5.64 -1.48
C LEU A 71 -17.09 -4.37 -0.64
N ARG A 72 -15.94 -3.89 -0.19
CA ARG A 72 -15.82 -2.60 0.49
C ARG A 72 -15.50 -1.53 -0.54
N TRP A 73 -16.36 -0.53 -0.61
CA TRP A 73 -16.27 0.56 -1.56
C TRP A 73 -15.89 1.86 -0.84
N ALA A 74 -15.02 2.61 -1.47
CA ALA A 74 -14.76 3.99 -1.15
C ALA A 74 -16.00 4.82 -1.46
N SER A 75 -16.59 5.34 -0.41
CA SER A 75 -17.62 6.37 -0.48
C SER A 75 -17.00 7.72 -0.86
N LEU A 76 -17.82 8.63 -1.37
CA LEU A 76 -17.36 9.97 -1.78
C LEU A 76 -16.83 10.80 -0.60
N ASP A 77 -17.23 10.45 0.63
CA ASP A 77 -16.70 11.02 1.88
C ASP A 77 -15.19 10.84 2.04
N GLN A 78 -14.58 9.88 1.33
CA GLN A 78 -13.13 9.77 1.37
C GLN A 78 -12.41 10.98 0.78
N LEU A 79 -13.02 11.68 -0.18
CA LEU A 79 -12.45 12.91 -0.77
C LEU A 79 -12.41 14.07 0.22
N ILE A 80 -13.22 14.05 1.29
CA ILE A 80 -13.15 15.07 2.35
C ILE A 80 -12.22 14.66 3.49
N ARG A 81 -11.72 13.41 3.52
CA ARG A 81 -10.80 12.95 4.56
C ARG A 81 -9.39 13.51 4.32
N PRO A 82 -8.79 14.25 5.28
CA PRO A 82 -7.43 14.76 5.15
C PRO A 82 -6.41 13.66 4.85
N SER A 83 -6.59 12.47 5.44
CA SER A 83 -5.73 11.30 5.23
C SER A 83 -5.60 10.88 3.76
N LEU A 84 -6.66 11.03 2.95
CA LEU A 84 -6.59 10.71 1.52
C LEU A 84 -5.66 11.69 0.77
N TRP A 85 -5.74 12.98 1.11
CA TRP A 85 -4.90 14.01 0.52
C TRP A 85 -3.44 13.85 0.92
N PHE A 86 -3.17 13.51 2.18
CA PHE A 86 -1.82 13.17 2.64
C PHE A 86 -1.26 11.97 1.88
N ASN A 87 -2.05 10.91 1.68
CA ASN A 87 -1.66 9.77 0.87
C ASN A 87 -1.39 10.15 -0.60
N ALA A 88 -2.27 10.95 -1.21
CA ALA A 88 -2.14 11.43 -2.59
C ALA A 88 -0.82 12.20 -2.81
N LEU A 89 -0.51 13.15 -1.92
CA LEU A 89 0.67 13.98 -2.07
C LEU A 89 1.97 13.24 -1.68
N ARG A 90 1.92 12.36 -0.67
CA ARG A 90 3.01 11.41 -0.36
C ARG A 90 3.41 10.61 -1.60
N ASN A 91 2.41 10.04 -2.25
CA ASN A 91 2.62 9.21 -3.42
C ASN A 91 3.14 10.00 -4.62
N LEU A 92 2.66 11.23 -4.83
CA LEU A 92 3.23 12.13 -5.84
C LEU A 92 4.72 12.37 -5.61
N ARG A 93 5.14 12.56 -4.35
CA ARG A 93 6.55 12.72 -3.95
C ARG A 93 7.38 11.44 -4.05
N SER A 94 6.76 10.26 -4.04
CA SER A 94 7.46 8.99 -4.28
C SER A 94 7.97 8.83 -5.73
N GLY A 95 7.49 9.68 -6.65
CA GLY A 95 7.81 9.60 -8.08
C GLY A 95 7.08 8.47 -8.82
N VAL A 96 6.33 7.63 -8.11
CA VAL A 96 5.54 6.55 -8.70
C VAL A 96 4.30 7.15 -9.38
N ARG A 97 4.32 7.21 -10.72
CA ARG A 97 3.20 7.71 -11.52
C ARG A 97 2.19 6.62 -11.83
N GLY A 98 0.95 7.01 -12.08
CA GLY A 98 -0.15 6.12 -12.45
C GLY A 98 -1.42 6.91 -12.79
N ASN A 99 -2.46 6.18 -13.20
CA ASN A 99 -3.75 6.76 -13.56
C ASN A 99 -4.72 6.56 -12.38
N LEU A 100 -5.23 7.65 -11.82
CA LEU A 100 -6.23 7.60 -10.74
C LEU A 100 -7.67 7.45 -11.25
N LEU A 101 -7.96 7.96 -12.46
CA LEU A 101 -9.34 8.09 -12.98
C LEU A 101 -9.76 7.00 -13.99
N VAL A 102 -8.84 6.15 -14.44
CA VAL A 102 -9.10 5.20 -15.55
C VAL A 102 -9.34 3.80 -15.03
N GLY A 103 -10.58 3.31 -14.97
CA GLY A 103 -10.95 1.99 -14.44
C GLY A 103 -11.54 2.06 -13.02
N GLU A 104 -11.79 0.93 -12.37
CA GLU A 104 -12.45 0.87 -11.06
C GLU A 104 -11.46 1.16 -9.94
N GLY A 105 -11.59 2.35 -9.36
CA GLY A 105 -10.73 2.82 -8.27
C GLY A 105 -11.34 2.65 -6.88
N ARG A 106 -12.63 2.41 -6.74
CA ARG A 106 -13.28 2.62 -5.44
C ARG A 106 -13.15 1.42 -4.52
N ILE A 107 -12.79 0.25 -5.03
CA ILE A 107 -12.65 -0.95 -4.20
C ILE A 107 -11.40 -0.84 -3.34
N PHE A 108 -11.54 -1.10 -2.04
CA PHE A 108 -10.42 -1.14 -1.11
C PHE A 108 -9.53 -2.36 -1.33
N GLY A 109 -8.22 -2.16 -1.17
CA GLY A 109 -7.22 -3.20 -1.16
C GLY A 109 -6.98 -3.81 0.22
N GLY A 110 -5.96 -4.65 0.27
CA GLY A 110 -5.50 -5.31 1.49
C GLY A 110 -4.45 -6.36 1.17
N LEU A 111 -3.99 -7.02 2.23
CA LEU A 111 -2.97 -8.05 2.21
C LEU A 111 -3.36 -9.17 3.18
N TYR A 112 -3.08 -10.40 2.79
CA TYR A 112 -3.21 -11.58 3.64
C TYR A 112 -1.87 -12.30 3.73
N ILE A 113 -1.55 -12.79 4.94
CA ILE A 113 -0.53 -13.79 5.17
C ILE A 113 -1.27 -15.06 5.59
N VAL A 114 -1.12 -16.11 4.81
CA VAL A 114 -1.82 -17.39 5.00
C VAL A 114 -0.79 -18.43 5.43
N ARG A 115 -1.12 -19.22 6.46
CA ARG A 115 -0.28 -20.31 6.94
C ARG A 115 -0.33 -21.48 5.96
N LYS A 116 0.64 -22.40 6.09
CA LYS A 116 0.68 -23.60 5.26
C LYS A 116 -0.50 -24.53 5.61
N GLY A 117 -1.06 -25.18 4.59
CA GLY A 117 -2.17 -26.11 4.77
C GLY A 117 -3.45 -25.40 5.22
N ASP A 118 -4.19 -26.03 6.14
CA ASP A 118 -5.50 -25.56 6.60
C ASP A 118 -5.44 -24.77 7.93
N GLU A 119 -4.25 -24.30 8.32
CA GLU A 119 -4.03 -23.49 9.54
C GLU A 119 -4.60 -22.06 9.44
N GLY A 120 -5.11 -21.68 8.27
CA GLY A 120 -5.83 -20.42 8.07
C GLY A 120 -4.93 -19.19 7.92
N VAL A 121 -5.48 -18.02 8.29
CA VAL A 121 -4.86 -16.71 8.08
C VAL A 121 -4.04 -16.30 9.30
N ALA A 122 -2.74 -16.03 9.11
CA ALA A 122 -1.87 -15.50 10.16
C ALA A 122 -2.05 -14.00 10.36
N TYR A 123 -2.25 -13.25 9.28
CA TYR A 123 -2.42 -11.79 9.33
C TYR A 123 -3.25 -11.30 8.16
N LYS A 124 -4.02 -10.24 8.45
CA LYS A 124 -4.82 -9.52 7.47
C LYS A 124 -4.58 -8.02 7.68
N PHE A 125 -4.20 -7.35 6.61
CA PHE A 125 -4.25 -5.90 6.51
C PHE A 125 -5.40 -5.50 5.60
N GLU A 126 -6.23 -4.57 6.06
CA GLU A 126 -7.33 -4.02 5.30
C GLU A 126 -7.15 -2.53 5.09
N GLU A 127 -7.20 -2.09 3.83
CA GLU A 127 -7.17 -0.66 3.51
C GLU A 127 -8.47 -0.01 4.05
N THR A 128 -8.34 0.97 4.94
CA THR A 128 -9.48 1.74 5.49
C THR A 128 -9.67 3.08 4.79
N VAL A 129 -8.56 3.69 4.38
CA VAL A 129 -8.51 4.91 3.58
C VAL A 129 -7.73 4.61 2.31
N LEU A 130 -8.20 5.10 1.16
CA LEU A 130 -7.48 4.89 -0.10
C LEU A 130 -6.03 5.38 0.02
N GLY A 131 -5.10 4.52 -0.36
CA GLY A 131 -3.66 4.73 -0.27
C GLY A 131 -3.04 4.34 1.07
N ASN A 132 -3.77 3.74 2.02
CA ASN A 132 -3.11 3.13 3.17
C ASN A 132 -2.28 1.93 2.71
N LEU A 133 -1.02 1.91 3.15
CA LEU A 133 -0.07 0.85 2.85
C LEU A 133 -0.03 -0.12 4.03
N ALA A 134 0.12 -1.41 3.73
CA ALA A 134 0.42 -2.39 4.77
C ALA A 134 1.77 -2.03 5.43
N PRO A 135 1.85 -1.95 6.78
CA PRO A 135 3.12 -1.74 7.45
C PRO A 135 4.05 -2.92 7.19
N ILE A 136 5.13 -2.68 6.45
CA ILE A 136 6.11 -3.69 6.04
C ILE A 136 6.81 -4.30 7.26
N SER A 137 7.07 -3.51 8.31
CA SER A 137 7.64 -4.01 9.57
C SER A 137 6.76 -5.08 10.17
N LYS A 138 5.44 -4.86 10.22
CA LYS A 138 4.47 -5.84 10.74
C LYS A 138 4.35 -7.06 9.83
N VAL A 139 4.40 -6.86 8.51
CA VAL A 139 4.37 -7.97 7.55
C VAL A 139 5.57 -8.89 7.75
N LEU A 140 6.77 -8.34 7.84
CA LEU A 140 8.00 -9.11 8.06
C LEU A 140 8.01 -9.79 9.44
N GLU A 141 7.55 -9.11 10.49
CA GLU A 141 7.43 -9.67 11.83
C GLU A 141 6.52 -10.92 11.83
N VAL A 142 5.35 -10.84 11.19
CA VAL A 142 4.44 -11.98 11.10
C VAL A 142 5.04 -13.10 10.25
N CYS A 143 5.67 -12.78 9.12
CA CYS A 143 6.34 -13.79 8.30
C CYS A 143 7.44 -14.52 9.10
N SER A 144 8.20 -13.80 9.91
CA SER A 144 9.23 -14.35 10.79
C SER A 144 8.62 -15.29 11.84
N GLN A 145 7.56 -14.86 12.52
CA GLN A 145 6.83 -15.67 13.51
C GLN A 145 6.24 -16.95 12.90
N VAL A 146 5.75 -16.89 11.66
CA VAL A 146 5.13 -18.02 10.98
C VAL A 146 6.19 -18.98 10.40
N SER A 147 7.31 -18.46 9.91
CA SER A 147 8.40 -19.29 9.35
C SER A 147 9.35 -19.85 10.41
N GLY A 148 9.41 -19.24 11.60
CA GLY A 148 10.39 -19.55 12.63
C GLY A 148 11.81 -19.04 12.30
N VAL A 149 11.96 -18.18 11.29
CA VAL A 149 13.23 -17.59 10.90
C VAL A 149 13.35 -16.21 11.53
N ASP A 150 14.37 -15.99 12.35
CA ASP A 150 14.60 -14.71 13.01
C ASP A 150 15.03 -13.61 12.01
N LEU A 151 14.43 -12.43 12.16
CA LEU A 151 14.84 -11.24 11.41
C LEU A 151 16.16 -10.71 11.94
N LYS A 152 17.09 -10.43 11.01
CA LYS A 152 18.31 -9.70 11.35
C LYS A 152 17.97 -8.25 11.68
N GLU A 153 18.70 -7.66 12.61
CA GLU A 153 18.53 -6.25 13.01
C GLU A 153 18.60 -5.29 11.81
N ALA A 154 19.47 -5.57 10.83
CA ALA A 154 19.59 -4.77 9.60
C ALA A 154 18.29 -4.74 8.77
N GLU A 155 17.56 -5.85 8.69
CA GLU A 155 16.29 -5.93 7.94
C GLU A 155 15.17 -5.19 8.67
N ILE A 156 15.14 -5.29 9.99
CA ILE A 156 14.20 -4.54 10.84
C ILE A 156 14.43 -3.04 10.66
N LEU A 157 15.70 -2.60 10.74
CA LEU A 157 16.05 -1.20 10.58
C LEU A 157 15.71 -0.69 9.17
N LYS A 158 16.00 -1.47 8.13
CA LYS A 158 15.64 -1.12 6.74
C LYS A 158 14.13 -0.96 6.57
N ALA A 159 13.34 -1.88 7.12
CA ALA A 159 11.88 -1.81 7.07
C ALA A 159 11.35 -0.56 7.80
N GLN A 160 11.87 -0.29 9.00
CA GLN A 160 11.52 0.90 9.78
C GLN A 160 11.91 2.21 9.09
N GLN A 161 13.09 2.27 8.46
CA GLN A 161 13.53 3.43 7.68
C GLN A 161 12.62 3.67 6.49
N GLN A 162 12.25 2.62 5.75
CA GLN A 162 11.35 2.74 4.61
C GLN A 162 9.95 3.20 5.04
N GLU A 163 9.43 2.71 6.17
CA GLU A 163 8.18 3.21 6.76
C GLU A 163 8.29 4.66 7.22
N ALA A 164 9.43 5.02 7.84
CA ALA A 164 9.70 6.38 8.28
C ALA A 164 9.79 7.35 7.09
N GLU A 165 10.44 6.98 6.00
CA GLU A 165 10.49 7.78 4.77
C GLU A 165 9.09 7.96 4.15
N VAL A 166 8.30 6.89 4.09
CA VAL A 166 6.91 6.94 3.62
C VAL A 166 6.09 7.86 4.51
N LYS A 167 6.26 7.77 5.83
CA LYS A 167 5.58 8.62 6.81
C LYS A 167 6.05 10.07 6.73
N GLU A 168 7.35 10.33 6.63
CA GLU A 168 7.92 11.68 6.48
C GLU A 168 7.41 12.34 5.21
N ARG A 169 7.31 11.60 4.10
CA ARG A 169 6.70 12.10 2.86
C ARG A 169 5.23 12.48 3.05
N ALA A 170 4.50 11.85 3.97
CA ALA A 170 3.14 12.28 4.37
C ALA A 170 3.14 13.43 5.39
N ASP A 171 4.03 13.44 6.37
CA ASP A 171 4.09 14.44 7.44
C ASP A 171 4.61 15.80 6.92
N ALA A 172 5.55 15.79 5.99
CA ALA A 172 6.00 16.98 5.25
C ALA A 172 4.88 17.57 4.36
N VAL A 173 3.73 16.89 4.23
CA VAL A 173 2.51 17.44 3.62
C VAL A 173 1.62 18.06 4.68
N ALA A 174 1.49 17.43 5.85
CA ALA A 174 0.77 17.99 6.99
C ALA A 174 1.35 19.34 7.43
N LYS A 175 2.68 19.47 7.44
CA LYS A 175 3.36 20.75 7.74
C LYS A 175 3.22 21.79 6.63
N ALA A 176 3.20 21.39 5.35
CA ALA A 176 3.03 22.32 4.23
C ALA A 176 1.57 22.84 4.09
N GLY A 177 0.61 22.19 4.72
CA GLY A 177 -0.79 22.63 4.83
C GLY A 177 -1.12 23.37 6.13
N GLN A 178 -0.16 23.51 7.05
CA GLN A 178 -0.28 24.40 8.19
C GLN A 178 0.22 25.78 7.77
N THR A 179 -0.70 26.72 7.53
CA THR A 179 -0.39 28.13 7.80
C THR A 179 -0.11 28.22 9.31
N GLU A 180 1.13 28.52 9.68
CA GLU A 180 1.42 29.06 11.01
C GLU A 180 0.61 30.35 11.16
N CYS A 181 -0.48 30.30 11.93
CA CYS A 181 -1.16 31.51 12.39
C CYS A 181 -0.66 31.79 13.80
N ASP A 182 0.48 32.46 13.90
CA ASP A 182 0.90 33.14 15.12
C ASP A 182 0.22 34.52 15.15
N GLY A 183 -0.96 34.59 15.77
CA GLY A 183 -1.75 35.82 15.94
C GLY A 183 -2.84 36.07 14.88
N ASP A 184 -3.62 37.13 15.11
CA ASP A 184 -4.90 37.49 14.44
C ASP A 184 -4.84 37.78 12.92
N VAL A 185 -3.73 37.47 12.24
CA VAL A 185 -3.61 37.68 10.79
C VAL A 185 -2.92 36.49 10.13
N CYS A 186 -3.70 35.60 9.52
CA CYS A 186 -3.17 34.56 8.65
C CYS A 186 -2.85 35.19 7.27
N ALA A 187 -1.56 35.33 6.93
CA ALA A 187 -1.14 35.74 5.60
C ALA A 187 -1.22 34.56 4.63
N LEU A 188 -2.02 34.69 3.57
CA LEU A 188 -2.03 33.73 2.46
C LEU A 188 -0.70 33.80 1.70
N ALA A 189 -0.05 32.65 1.53
CA ALA A 189 1.17 32.54 0.72
C ALA A 189 0.89 33.04 -0.71
N PRO A 190 1.81 33.83 -1.32
CA PRO A 190 1.60 34.35 -2.66
C PRO A 190 1.51 33.21 -3.67
N SER A 191 0.39 33.17 -4.39
CA SER A 191 0.17 32.24 -5.51
C SER A 191 1.24 32.46 -6.56
N LYS A 192 2.08 31.45 -6.81
CA LYS A 192 2.90 31.41 -8.02
C LYS A 192 2.00 31.04 -9.19
N LEU A 193 1.46 32.07 -9.85
CA LEU A 193 0.98 32.02 -11.22
C LEU A 193 2.18 32.11 -12.17
#